data_AF-A0A944N4N9-F1
#
_entry.id   AF-A0A944N4N9-F1
#
_cell.length_a   1.000
_cell.length_b   1.000
_cell.length_c   1.000
_cell.angle_alpha   90.00
_cell.angle_beta   90.00
_cell.angle_gamma   90.00
#
_symmetry.space_group_name_H-M   'P 1'
#
loop_
_entity.id
_entity.type
_entity.pdbx_description
1 polymer ?
#
loop_
_entity_poly.entity_id
_entity_poly.type
_entity_poly.pdbx_seq_one_letter_code
_entity_poly.pdbx_strand_id
1 'polypeptide(L)'
;MKHILIILSVFLLTSFLISCTENIQGPFTLPEGIVHVDESKNIKKNGPGLWSYHDGRTYEGEFKDGKFHGQGNMTLKNGKKYVGEYKDGGTWEGTEYDKNG
;
A
#
# COMPACT_ATOMS: atom_id res chain seq x y z
N MET A 1 30.07 27.72 21.79
CA MET A 1 30.07 26.35 21.22
C MET A 1 28.79 25.57 21.50
N LYS A 2 28.16 25.66 22.69
CA LYS A 2 26.90 24.95 23.01
C LYS A 2 25.65 25.43 22.23
N HIS A 3 25.56 26.73 21.90
CA HIS A 3 24.40 27.29 21.17
C HIS A 3 24.33 26.89 19.69
N ILE A 4 25.48 26.68 19.04
CA ILE A 4 25.55 26.26 17.63
C ILE A 4 24.99 24.84 17.45
N LEU A 5 25.17 23.97 18.45
CA LEU A 5 24.68 22.59 18.42
C LEU A 5 23.14 22.51 18.52
N ILE A 6 22.50 23.44 19.22
CA ILE A 6 21.04 23.51 19.38
C ILE A 6 20.37 24.02 18.10
N ILE A 7 20.98 24.99 17.41
CA ILE A 7 20.44 25.52 16.15
C ILE A 7 20.49 24.45 15.04
N LEU A 8 21.56 23.65 15.00
CA LEU A 8 21.69 22.56 14.04
C LEU A 8 20.66 21.44 14.27
N SER A 9 20.30 21.16 15.52
CA SER A 9 19.30 20.12 15.84
C SER A 9 17.86 20.55 15.54
N VAL A 10 17.54 21.84 15.75
CA VAL A 10 16.23 22.40 15.37
C VAL A 10 16.05 22.41 13.85
N PHE A 11 17.11 22.68 13.08
CA PHE A 11 17.08 22.67 11.62
C PHE A 11 16.90 21.25 11.02
N LEU A 12 17.43 20.22 11.70
CA LEU A 12 17.20 18.82 11.35
C LEU A 12 15.77 18.34 11.73
N LEU A 13 15.20 18.85 12.82
CA LEU A 13 13.81 18.53 13.19
C LEU A 13 12.79 19.16 12.24
N THR A 14 13.02 20.39 11.78
CA THR A 14 12.09 21.07 10.86
C THR A 14 12.09 20.47 9.46
N SER A 15 13.22 19.93 9.00
CA SER A 15 13.31 19.21 7.72
C SER A 15 12.60 17.86 7.76
N PHE A 16 12.44 17.24 8.93
CA PHE A 16 11.66 16.01 9.11
C PHE A 16 10.13 16.24 9.02
N LEU A 17 9.66 17.45 9.33
CA LEU A 17 8.23 17.80 9.27
C LEU A 17 7.74 18.22 7.87
N ILE A 18 8.65 18.52 6.94
CA ILE A 18 8.29 19.01 5.59
C ILE A 18 7.93 17.87 4.61
N SER A 19 8.02 16.60 5.00
CA SER A 19 7.67 15.47 4.10
C SER A 19 6.17 15.29 3.85
N CYS A 20 5.29 16.09 4.48
CA CYS A 20 3.85 15.89 4.46
C CYS A 20 3.09 16.96 3.68
N THR A 21 3.63 17.50 2.60
CA THR A 21 2.82 18.36 1.72
C THR A 21 3.57 18.54 0.42
N GLU A 22 3.18 17.76 -0.59
CA GLU A 22 2.96 18.21 -1.97
C GLU A 22 2.78 16.99 -2.88
N ASN A 23 1.67 16.97 -3.62
CA ASN A 23 1.33 16.16 -4.81
C ASN A 23 0.05 15.32 -4.69
N ILE A 24 -1.09 16.01 -4.56
CA ILE A 24 -2.44 15.45 -4.72
C ILE A 24 -2.83 15.46 -6.21
N GLN A 25 -2.04 14.83 -7.08
CA GLN A 25 -2.45 14.59 -8.48
C GLN A 25 -1.78 13.38 -9.18
N GLY A 26 -1.18 12.47 -8.40
CA GLY A 26 -0.75 11.13 -8.84
C GLY A 26 -1.41 10.05 -7.97
N PRO A 27 -1.30 8.75 -8.30
CA PRO A 27 -1.72 7.69 -7.39
C PRO A 27 -1.07 7.94 -6.02
N PHE A 28 -1.90 8.07 -4.99
CA PHE A 28 -1.49 8.36 -3.62
C PHE A 28 -0.46 7.31 -3.18
N THR A 29 0.81 7.70 -3.18
CA THR A 29 1.94 6.83 -2.81
C THR A 29 2.16 7.08 -1.34
N LEU A 30 1.65 6.18 -0.51
CA LEU A 30 1.88 6.19 0.94
C LEU A 30 3.37 5.91 1.22
N PRO A 31 3.90 6.34 2.39
CA PRO A 31 5.31 6.19 2.71
C PRO A 31 5.68 4.69 2.70
N GLU A 32 6.72 4.39 1.93
CA GLU A 32 7.31 3.07 1.66
C GLU A 32 6.56 2.17 0.66
N GLY A 33 6.73 2.48 -0.63
CA GLY A 33 6.72 1.49 -1.72
C GLY A 33 5.37 0.90 -2.14
N ILE A 34 4.31 1.06 -1.35
CA ILE A 34 2.98 0.54 -1.69
C ILE A 34 2.29 1.51 -2.65
N VAL A 35 2.12 1.07 -3.90
CA VAL A 35 1.44 1.87 -4.90
C VAL A 35 -0.07 1.60 -4.86
N HIS A 36 -0.87 2.63 -4.57
CA HIS A 36 -2.33 2.53 -4.68
C HIS A 36 -2.74 2.42 -6.16
N VAL A 37 -3.50 1.38 -6.48
CA VAL A 37 -4.15 1.17 -7.77
C VAL A 37 -5.66 1.25 -7.53
N ASP A 38 -6.30 2.17 -8.23
CA ASP A 38 -7.75 2.18 -8.36
C ASP A 38 -8.15 1.36 -9.59
N GLU A 39 -9.38 0.85 -9.59
CA GLU A 39 -9.92 0.11 -10.74
C GLU A 39 -10.03 0.92 -12.04
N SER A 40 -9.93 2.25 -11.94
CA SER A 40 -9.93 3.16 -13.09
C SER A 40 -8.54 3.29 -13.75
N LYS A 41 -7.47 2.83 -13.10
CA LYS A 41 -6.09 2.91 -13.57
C LYS A 41 -5.60 1.54 -14.03
N ASN A 42 -5.69 1.30 -15.34
CA ASN A 42 -5.05 0.17 -16.03
C ASN A 42 -3.51 0.32 -16.06
N ILE A 43 -2.86 0.19 -14.91
CA ILE A 43 -1.40 0.20 -14.82
C ILE A 43 -0.93 -1.26 -14.77
N LYS A 44 -0.13 -1.67 -15.76
CA LYS A 44 0.63 -2.93 -15.69
C LYS A 44 1.71 -2.79 -14.62
N LYS A 45 1.33 -3.00 -13.36
CA LYS A 45 2.26 -2.96 -12.22
C LYS A 45 2.87 -4.34 -11.99
N ASN A 46 4.16 -4.30 -11.66
CA ASN A 46 4.92 -5.41 -11.13
C ASN A 46 5.42 -5.02 -9.73
N GLY A 47 5.42 -5.98 -8.80
CA GLY A 47 5.86 -5.76 -7.42
C GLY A 47 4.71 -5.41 -6.46
N PRO A 48 5.02 -4.94 -5.24
CA PRO A 48 4.02 -4.72 -4.19
C PRO A 48 3.05 -3.60 -4.55
N GLY A 49 1.79 -3.76 -4.17
CA GLY A 49 0.77 -2.75 -4.38
C GLY A 49 -0.46 -2.95 -3.51
N LEU A 50 -1.33 -1.95 -3.54
CA LEU A 50 -2.63 -1.96 -2.91
C LEU A 50 -3.68 -1.68 -3.98
N TRP A 51 -4.61 -2.60 -4.20
CA TRP A 51 -5.76 -2.41 -5.08
C TRP A 51 -7.01 -2.18 -4.25
N SER A 52 -7.74 -1.11 -4.53
CA SER A 52 -9.02 -0.82 -3.89
C SER A 52 -10.15 -0.83 -4.91
N TYR A 53 -11.16 -1.65 -4.66
CA TYR A 53 -12.37 -1.71 -5.48
C TYR A 53 -13.37 -0.66 -5.00
N HIS A 54 -14.21 -0.15 -5.92
CA HIS A 54 -15.28 0.80 -5.57
C HIS A 54 -16.33 0.21 -4.61
N ASP A 55 -16.44 -1.12 -4.55
CA ASP A 55 -17.34 -1.81 -3.62
C ASP A 55 -16.79 -1.97 -2.19
N GLY A 56 -15.58 -1.47 -1.93
CA GLY A 56 -14.92 -1.49 -0.62
C GLY A 56 -14.05 -2.72 -0.36
N ARG A 57 -13.91 -3.64 -1.33
CA ARG A 57 -12.88 -4.70 -1.26
C ARG A 57 -11.49 -4.10 -1.43
N THR A 58 -10.49 -4.68 -0.78
CA THR A 58 -9.09 -4.28 -0.94
C THR A 58 -8.20 -5.50 -1.10
N TYR A 59 -7.17 -5.38 -1.93
CA TYR A 59 -6.10 -6.37 -2.05
C TYR A 59 -4.76 -5.68 -1.79
N GLU A 60 -3.98 -6.23 -0.87
CA GLU A 60 -2.63 -5.80 -0.58
C GLU A 60 -1.70 -6.97 -0.85
N GLY A 61 -0.75 -6.83 -1.77
CA GLY A 61 0.13 -7.93 -2.14
C GLY A 61 0.93 -7.64 -3.39
N GLU A 62 1.55 -8.68 -3.95
CA GLU A 62 2.34 -8.53 -5.15
C GLU A 62 1.46 -8.52 -6.41
N PHE A 63 1.94 -7.83 -7.43
CA PHE A 63 1.36 -7.77 -8.74
C PHE A 63 2.36 -8.26 -9.77
N LYS A 64 1.85 -8.92 -10.81
CA LYS A 64 2.60 -9.29 -11.99
C LYS A 64 1.74 -9.04 -13.23
N ASP A 65 2.23 -8.20 -14.12
CA ASP A 65 1.55 -7.77 -15.35
C ASP A 65 0.14 -7.22 -15.10
N GLY A 66 -0.06 -6.54 -13.96
CA GLY A 66 -1.35 -5.99 -13.54
C GLY A 66 -2.32 -7.00 -12.92
N LYS A 67 -1.90 -8.24 -12.68
CA LYS A 67 -2.68 -9.26 -11.97
C LYS A 67 -2.14 -9.50 -10.57
N PHE A 68 -3.00 -9.90 -9.64
CA PHE A 68 -2.58 -10.36 -8.32
C PHE A 68 -1.66 -11.57 -8.44
N HIS A 69 -0.54 -11.51 -7.73
CA HIS A 69 0.48 -12.54 -7.75
C HIS A 69 1.19 -12.66 -6.39
N GLY A 70 1.91 -13.76 -6.17
CA GLY A 70 2.73 -13.95 -4.98
C GLY A 70 1.92 -13.92 -3.70
N GLN A 71 2.52 -13.47 -2.61
CA GLN A 71 1.82 -13.37 -1.32
C GLN A 71 0.92 -12.12 -1.30
N GLY A 72 -0.30 -12.29 -0.79
CA GLY A 72 -1.27 -11.21 -0.70
C GLY A 72 -2.35 -11.42 0.34
N ASN A 73 -3.04 -10.32 0.63
CA ASN A 73 -4.11 -10.18 1.58
C ASN A 73 -5.31 -9.50 0.91
N MET A 74 -6.43 -10.22 0.78
CA MET A 74 -7.69 -9.68 0.27
C MET A 74 -8.65 -9.45 1.43
N THR A 75 -9.11 -8.21 1.60
CA THR A 75 -10.20 -7.88 2.51
C THR A 75 -11.50 -7.75 1.72
N LEU A 76 -12.51 -8.51 2.12
CA LEU A 76 -13.84 -8.49 1.53
C LEU A 76 -14.70 -7.42 2.20
N LYS A 77 -15.71 -6.93 1.48
CA LYS A 77 -16.67 -5.92 1.99
C LYS A 77 -17.37 -6.34 3.29
N ASN A 78 -17.56 -7.64 3.50
CA ASN A 78 -18.18 -8.20 4.70
C ASN A 78 -17.23 -8.33 5.90
N GLY A 79 -15.99 -7.84 5.77
CA GLY A 79 -14.96 -7.90 6.80
C GLY A 79 -14.17 -9.21 6.84
N LYS A 80 -14.54 -10.21 6.03
CA LYS A 80 -13.73 -11.41 5.87
C LYS A 80 -12.41 -11.07 5.20
N LYS A 81 -11.38 -11.87 5.49
CA LYS A 81 -10.04 -11.67 4.97
C LYS A 81 -9.48 -12.97 4.43
N TYR A 82 -8.83 -12.94 3.28
CA TYR A 82 -8.06 -14.06 2.75
C TYR A 82 -6.58 -13.69 2.78
N VAL A 83 -5.75 -14.53 3.39
CA VAL A 83 -4.29 -14.40 3.36
C VAL A 83 -3.72 -15.61 2.65
N GLY A 84 -2.95 -15.39 1.59
CA GLY A 84 -2.36 -16.49 0.86
C GLY A 84 -1.64 -16.09 -0.42
N GLU A 85 -1.25 -17.10 -1.17
CA GLU A 85 -0.61 -16.98 -2.48
C GLU A 85 -1.65 -16.74 -3.58
N TYR A 86 -1.28 -15.93 -4.58
CA TYR A 86 -2.04 -15.62 -5.78
C TYR A 86 -1.25 -15.99 -7.04
N LYS A 87 -1.93 -16.60 -8.02
CA LYS A 87 -1.36 -16.97 -9.33
C LYS A 87 -2.34 -16.58 -10.43
N ASP A 88 -1.82 -15.92 -11.46
CA ASP A 88 -2.58 -15.47 -12.63
C ASP A 88 -3.85 -14.63 -12.31
N GLY A 89 -3.83 -13.92 -11.18
CA GLY A 89 -4.97 -13.11 -10.69
C GLY A 89 -5.97 -13.86 -9.82
N GLY A 90 -5.79 -15.16 -9.58
CA GLY A 90 -6.63 -15.98 -8.70
C GLY A 90 -5.93 -16.37 -7.41
N THR A 91 -6.71 -16.77 -6.40
CA THR A 91 -6.21 -17.38 -5.17
C THR A 91 -5.63 -18.77 -5.47
N TRP A 92 -4.45 -19.08 -4.93
CA TRP A 92 -3.81 -20.38 -5.06
C TRP A 92 -3.88 -21.20 -3.77
N GLU A 93 -3.19 -20.76 -2.72
CA GLU A 93 -3.14 -21.41 -1.41
C GLU A 93 -3.24 -20.36 -0.30
N GLY A 94 -4.06 -20.58 0.71
CA GLY A 94 -4.24 -19.60 1.77
C GLY A 94 -5.33 -19.96 2.77
N THR A 95 -5.51 -19.06 3.72
CA THR A 95 -6.48 -19.17 4.81
C THR A 95 -7.48 -18.02 4.73
N GLU A 96 -8.77 -18.36 4.81
CA GLU A 96 -9.83 -17.38 5.01
C GLU A 96 -10.07 -17.20 6.52
N TYR A 97 -10.08 -15.95 6.93
CA TYR A 97 -10.40 -15.47 8.26
C TYR A 97 -11.78 -14.82 8.19
N ASP A 98 -12.61 -15.07 9.19
CA ASP A 98 -13.86 -14.33 9.31
C ASP A 98 -13.57 -12.90 9.83
N LYS A 99 -14.61 -12.08 9.93
CA LYS A 99 -14.46 -10.69 10.41
C LYS A 99 -13.93 -10.56 11.85
N ASN A 100 -13.86 -11.66 12.60
CA ASN A 100 -13.40 -11.74 13.98
C ASN A 100 -11.99 -12.36 14.10
N GLY A 101 -11.42 -12.86 13.00
CA GLY A 101 -10.13 -13.58 12.99
C GLY A 101 -10.32 -15.08 12.94
#